data_AF-A0A939H7N8-F1
#
_entry.id   AF-A0A939H7N8-F1
#
_cell.length_a   1.000
_cell.length_b   1.000
_cell.length_c   1.000
_cell.angle_alpha   90.00
_cell.angle_beta   90.00
_cell.angle_gamma   90.00
#
_symmetry.space_group_name_H-M   'P 1'
#
loop_
_entity.id
_entity.type
_entity.pdbx_description
1 polymer ?
#
loop_
_entity_poly.entity_id
_entity_poly.type
_entity_poly.pdbx_seq_one_letter_code
_entity_poly.pdbx_strand_id
1 'polypeptide(L)'
;MMEIIIPIAILAGIGLLLAVLLGYAANVFEVKQDPKVEQVMLVLPGVNCGGCGFAGCEAYAKGVALQGASPTLCTVGGNPVANQIGEIMGVKVNAQEVMVAYVKCNGDCDKSKDKYEYHGIMDCVSASALPGGGAKSCSYGCLGLGTCVAVCDFDAIVIRDGIAIIDENKCTNCGACVKACPKNLIESVPINSRVRVACNSYDSARDAMQNCEVGCIACRKCEKACEFDAIHVNNNLAKIDYDKCTQCNACVEVCPKVTIENILMINKAKPKDITA
;
A
#
# COMPACT_ATOMS: atom_id res chain seq x y z
N MET A 1 58.55 8.24 42.59
CA MET A 1 57.62 9.27 42.08
C MET A 1 57.72 9.44 40.56
N MET A 2 58.91 9.63 39.98
CA MET A 2 59.06 9.77 38.52
C MET A 2 58.52 8.58 37.70
N GLU A 3 58.66 7.34 38.18
CA GLU A 3 58.15 6.16 37.47
C GLU A 3 56.63 6.12 37.28
N ILE A 4 55.87 6.89 38.08
CA ILE A 4 54.40 6.99 37.97
C ILE A 4 54.00 8.26 37.23
N ILE A 5 54.73 9.36 37.47
CA ILE A 5 54.44 10.67 36.85
C ILE A 5 54.67 10.64 35.34
N ILE A 6 55.73 9.95 34.86
CA ILE A 6 56.06 9.90 33.43
C ILE A 6 54.95 9.17 32.62
N PRO A 7 54.48 7.97 33.00
CA PRO A 7 53.37 7.32 32.30
C PRO A 7 52.08 8.15 32.29
N ILE A 8 51.74 8.79 33.42
CA ILE A 8 50.54 9.65 33.52
C ILE A 8 50.66 10.84 32.56
N ALA A 9 51.83 11.50 32.52
CA ALA A 9 52.07 12.63 31.62
C ALA A 9 51.99 12.22 30.15
N ILE A 10 52.52 11.05 29.79
CA ILE A 10 52.42 10.51 28.43
C ILE A 10 50.97 10.19 28.06
N LEU A 11 50.22 9.53 28.95
CA LEU A 11 48.82 9.19 28.70
C LEU A 11 47.95 10.45 28.55
N ALA A 12 48.16 11.44 29.42
CA ALA A 12 47.47 12.73 29.37
C ALA A 12 47.83 13.52 28.09
N GLY A 13 49.10 13.50 27.68
CA GLY A 13 49.56 14.16 26.45
C GLY A 13 48.96 13.54 25.19
N ILE A 14 48.95 12.20 25.11
CA ILE A 14 48.30 11.48 24.00
C ILE A 14 46.79 11.74 24.00
N GLY A 15 46.14 11.71 25.17
CA GLY A 15 44.71 12.00 25.29
C GLY A 15 44.34 13.41 24.82
N LEU A 16 45.12 14.41 25.21
CA LEU A 16 44.93 15.80 24.77
C LEU A 16 45.11 15.92 23.25
N LEU A 17 46.16 15.28 22.70
CA LEU A 17 46.46 15.32 21.28
C LEU A 17 45.36 14.67 20.44
N LEU A 18 44.83 13.51 20.89
CA LEU A 18 43.71 12.84 20.23
C LEU A 18 42.42 13.66 20.34
N ALA A 19 42.15 14.30 21.49
CA ALA A 19 40.97 15.15 21.66
C ALA A 19 40.99 16.36 20.72
N VAL A 20 42.15 17.01 20.57
CA VAL A 20 42.33 18.13 19.62
C VAL A 20 42.16 17.66 18.18
N LEU A 21 42.75 16.52 17.81
CA LEU A 21 42.59 15.94 16.47
C LEU A 21 41.14 15.59 16.16
N LEU A 22 40.43 14.95 17.09
CA LEU A 22 39.01 14.60 16.93
C LEU A 22 38.13 15.85 16.86
N GLY A 23 38.38 16.87 17.69
CA GLY A 23 37.64 18.13 17.64
C GLY A 23 37.86 18.89 16.32
N TYR A 24 39.09 18.90 15.80
CA TYR A 24 39.39 19.47 14.50
C TYR A 24 38.72 18.69 13.37
N ALA A 25 38.82 17.36 13.38
CA ALA A 25 38.13 16.51 12.42
C ALA A 25 36.61 16.72 12.46
N ALA A 26 36.00 16.78 13.65
CA ALA A 26 34.56 17.00 13.80
C ALA A 26 34.10 18.31 13.16
N ASN A 27 34.84 19.41 13.34
CA ASN A 27 34.52 20.70 12.72
C ASN A 27 34.77 20.71 11.20
N VAL A 28 35.82 20.04 10.72
CA VAL A 28 36.14 19.98 9.28
C VAL A 28 35.12 19.12 8.53
N PHE A 29 34.63 18.05 9.16
CA PHE A 29 33.65 17.13 8.59
C PHE A 29 32.20 17.43 9.02
N GLU A 30 31.94 18.56 9.68
CA GLU A 30 30.59 18.97 10.05
C GLU A 30 29.78 19.25 8.78
N VAL A 31 28.82 18.36 8.49
CA VAL A 31 27.91 18.54 7.36
C VAL A 31 26.82 19.52 7.79
N LYS A 32 26.88 20.75 7.28
CA LYS A 32 25.80 21.73 7.46
C LYS A 32 24.51 21.19 6.86
N GLN A 33 23.61 20.70 7.71
CA GLN A 33 22.27 20.34 7.28
C GLN A 33 21.47 21.62 7.06
N ASP A 34 20.77 21.71 5.93
CA ASP A 34 19.81 22.79 5.72
C ASP A 34 18.73 22.70 6.80
N PRO A 35 18.47 23.76 7.59
CA PRO A 35 17.50 23.73 8.69
C PRO A 35 16.10 23.34 8.23
N LYS A 36 15.75 23.52 6.94
CA LYS A 36 14.48 23.05 6.39
C LYS A 36 14.39 21.53 6.32
N VAL A 37 15.49 20.83 6.08
CA VAL A 37 15.51 19.36 6.05
C VAL A 37 15.15 18.81 7.42
N GLU A 38 15.71 19.39 8.48
CA GLU A 38 15.42 19.01 9.86
C GLU A 38 13.96 19.32 10.24
N GLN A 39 13.46 20.50 9.88
CA GLN A 39 12.06 20.87 10.12
C GLN A 39 11.08 19.93 9.41
N VAL A 40 11.34 19.59 8.14
CA VAL A 40 10.51 18.64 7.39
C VAL A 40 10.62 17.24 8.00
N MET A 41 11.81 16.83 8.46
CA MET A 41 12.00 15.54 9.14
C MET A 41 11.16 15.41 10.41
N LEU A 42 11.06 16.47 11.21
CA LEU A 42 10.31 16.46 12.48
C LEU A 42 8.79 16.31 12.29
N VAL A 43 8.25 16.74 11.15
CA VAL A 43 6.81 16.60 10.85
C VAL A 43 6.49 15.28 10.15
N LEU A 44 7.49 14.58 9.62
CA LEU A 44 7.28 13.29 8.96
C LEU A 44 7.04 12.17 9.99
N PRO A 45 6.21 11.16 9.65
CA PRO A 45 5.91 10.05 10.57
C PRO A 45 7.11 9.15 10.97
N GLY A 46 8.27 9.27 10.30
CA GLY A 46 9.47 8.49 10.63
C GLY A 46 9.45 7.00 10.26
N VAL A 47 8.40 6.51 9.60
CA VAL A 47 8.19 5.07 9.31
C VAL A 47 9.14 4.50 8.24
N ASN A 48 9.73 5.34 7.39
CA ASN A 48 10.65 4.90 6.32
C ASN A 48 10.08 3.83 5.36
N CYS A 49 8.77 3.78 5.15
CA CYS A 49 8.09 2.76 4.32
C CYS A 49 8.35 2.87 2.81
N GLY A 50 8.94 3.98 2.33
CA GLY A 50 9.19 4.24 0.91
C GLY A 50 7.95 4.37 0.03
N GLY A 51 6.76 4.57 0.61
CA GLY A 51 5.51 4.75 -0.13
C GLY A 51 5.48 6.01 -1.01
N CYS A 52 6.24 7.03 -0.63
CA CYS A 52 6.38 8.28 -1.39
C CYS A 52 7.39 8.19 -2.56
N GLY A 53 8.04 7.04 -2.78
CA GLY A 53 9.05 6.83 -3.82
C GLY A 53 10.49 7.17 -3.40
N PHE A 54 10.71 7.69 -2.20
CA PHE A 54 12.03 7.94 -1.63
C PHE A 54 12.48 6.76 -0.75
N ALA A 55 13.79 6.59 -0.58
CA ALA A 55 14.37 5.50 0.23
C ALA A 55 13.99 5.57 1.72
N GLY A 56 13.56 6.73 2.22
CA GLY A 56 13.16 6.94 3.61
C GLY A 56 12.68 8.39 3.84
N CYS A 57 12.27 8.68 5.08
CA CYS A 57 11.80 9.99 5.49
C CYS A 57 12.88 11.06 5.31
N GLU A 58 14.14 10.75 5.63
CA GLU A 58 15.26 11.69 5.44
C GLU A 58 15.52 12.00 3.97
N ALA A 59 15.46 10.98 3.11
CA ALA A 59 15.60 11.17 1.67
C ALA A 59 14.45 12.02 1.11
N TYR A 60 13.23 11.82 1.59
CA TYR A 60 12.10 12.65 1.20
C TYR A 60 12.23 14.10 1.70
N ALA A 61 12.62 14.30 2.96
CA ALA A 61 12.85 15.63 3.51
C ALA A 61 13.91 16.42 2.73
N LYS A 62 15.03 15.77 2.38
CA LYS A 62 16.04 16.34 1.48
C LYS A 62 15.47 16.62 0.09
N GLY A 63 14.66 15.70 -0.44
CA GLY A 63 13.98 15.86 -1.73
C GLY A 63 13.08 17.11 -1.76
N VAL A 64 12.28 17.32 -0.73
CA VAL A 64 11.39 18.49 -0.63
C VAL A 64 12.21 19.77 -0.44
N ALA A 65 13.13 19.79 0.52
CA ALA A 65 13.86 21.01 0.88
C ALA A 65 14.84 21.47 -0.20
N LEU A 66 15.53 20.53 -0.86
CA LEU A 66 16.66 20.83 -1.75
C LEU A 66 16.38 20.56 -3.23
N GLN A 67 15.50 19.60 -3.54
CA GLN A 67 15.29 19.10 -4.90
C GLN A 67 13.91 19.48 -5.48
N GLY A 68 13.11 20.23 -4.72
CA GLY A 68 11.79 20.69 -5.16
C GLY A 68 10.73 19.58 -5.26
N ALA A 69 10.89 18.48 -4.54
CA ALA A 69 9.87 17.44 -4.48
C ALA A 69 8.55 17.97 -3.88
N SER A 70 7.42 17.42 -4.33
CA SER A 70 6.11 17.86 -3.84
C SER A 70 5.94 17.59 -2.33
N PRO A 71 5.40 18.55 -1.54
CA PRO A 71 5.03 18.36 -0.13
C PRO A 71 3.95 17.28 0.13
N THR A 72 3.27 16.83 -0.92
CA THR A 72 2.09 15.95 -0.80
C THR A 72 2.38 14.46 -0.92
N LEU A 73 3.65 14.07 -1.12
CA LEU A 73 3.98 12.68 -1.45
C LEU A 73 3.90 11.72 -0.25
N CYS A 74 3.88 12.23 0.99
CA CYS A 74 3.79 11.38 2.17
C CYS A 74 2.37 10.81 2.34
N THR A 75 2.13 9.60 1.83
CA THR A 75 0.82 8.94 1.96
C THR A 75 0.47 8.59 3.40
N VAL A 76 1.46 8.23 4.23
CA VAL A 76 1.27 7.91 5.66
C VAL A 76 0.84 9.12 6.47
N GLY A 77 1.47 10.26 6.25
CA GLY A 77 1.15 11.51 6.94
C GLY A 77 -0.08 12.22 6.38
N GLY A 78 -0.41 11.95 5.11
CA GLY A 78 -1.58 12.49 4.42
C GLY A 78 -1.60 14.02 4.33
N ASN A 79 -2.80 14.56 4.13
CA ASN A 79 -3.03 16.01 4.05
C ASN A 79 -2.53 16.80 5.27
N PRO A 80 -2.64 16.31 6.54
CA PRO A 80 -2.11 17.03 7.70
C PRO A 80 -0.60 17.32 7.60
N VAL A 81 0.20 16.30 7.30
CA VAL A 81 1.65 16.45 7.15
C VAL A 81 1.98 17.28 5.92
N ALA A 82 1.25 17.09 4.82
CA ALA A 82 1.46 17.87 3.60
C ALA A 82 1.28 19.39 3.84
N ASN A 83 0.28 19.78 4.63
CA ASN A 83 0.06 21.18 4.99
C ASN A 83 1.19 21.74 5.85
N GLN A 84 1.67 20.98 6.85
CA GLN A 84 2.81 21.39 7.68
C GLN A 84 4.10 21.57 6.86
N ILE A 85 4.37 20.65 5.92
CA ILE A 85 5.49 20.78 5.00
C ILE A 85 5.31 22.01 4.09
N GLY A 86 4.09 22.27 3.63
CA GLY A 86 3.74 23.46 2.86
C GLY A 86 4.05 24.76 3.60
N GLU A 87 3.72 24.85 4.89
CA GLU A 87 4.04 25.99 5.74
C GLU A 87 5.55 26.20 5.89
N ILE A 88 6.32 25.12 6.13
CA ILE A 88 7.80 25.16 6.23
C ILE A 88 8.42 25.64 4.90
N MET A 89 7.87 25.17 3.78
CA MET A 89 8.39 25.47 2.45
C MET A 89 7.85 26.78 1.86
N GLY A 90 6.85 27.41 2.49
CA GLY A 90 6.18 28.61 1.99
C GLY A 90 5.33 28.37 0.73
N VAL A 91 4.83 27.15 0.54
CA VAL A 91 4.02 26.76 -0.63
C VAL A 91 2.60 26.39 -0.21
N LYS A 92 1.62 26.84 -1.00
CA LYS A 92 0.22 26.48 -0.77
C LYS A 92 -0.01 25.04 -1.21
N VAL A 93 -0.47 24.21 -0.28
CA VAL A 93 -0.83 22.81 -0.53
C VAL A 93 -2.34 22.70 -0.68
N ASN A 94 -2.78 22.03 -1.75
CA ASN A 94 -4.18 21.67 -1.93
C ASN A 94 -4.41 20.27 -1.38
N ALA A 95 -5.54 20.06 -0.72
CA ALA A 95 -5.93 18.75 -0.24
C ALA A 95 -6.01 17.76 -1.41
N GLN A 96 -5.30 16.65 -1.28
CA GLN A 96 -5.40 15.54 -2.22
C GLN A 96 -6.51 14.59 -1.79
N GLU A 97 -7.09 13.90 -2.76
CA GLU A 97 -8.03 12.83 -2.47
C GLU A 97 -7.31 11.69 -1.75
N VAL A 98 -7.92 11.21 -0.67
CA VAL A 98 -7.36 10.12 0.12
C VAL A 98 -7.53 8.82 -0.66
N MET A 99 -6.43 8.13 -0.86
CA MET A 99 -6.38 6.84 -1.52
C MET A 99 -6.26 5.74 -0.46
N VAL A 100 -6.79 4.56 -0.74
CA VAL A 100 -6.72 3.37 0.11
C VAL A 100 -6.39 2.15 -0.75
N ALA A 101 -5.80 1.13 -0.15
CA ALA A 101 -5.58 -0.15 -0.84
C ALA A 101 -6.87 -0.96 -0.89
N TYR A 102 -7.12 -1.63 -2.01
CA TYR A 102 -8.30 -2.46 -2.25
C TYR A 102 -7.92 -3.78 -2.92
N VAL A 103 -8.52 -4.88 -2.49
CA VAL A 103 -8.27 -6.22 -3.03
C VAL A 103 -9.27 -6.57 -4.12
N LYS A 104 -8.81 -6.76 -5.35
CA LYS A 104 -9.64 -7.13 -6.51
C LYS A 104 -9.99 -8.61 -6.55
N CYS A 105 -10.57 -9.15 -5.48
CA CYS A 105 -11.02 -10.53 -5.45
C CYS A 105 -12.12 -10.73 -4.41
N ASN A 106 -13.32 -11.11 -4.86
CA ASN A 106 -14.42 -11.56 -4.01
C ASN A 106 -14.73 -13.06 -4.13
N GLY A 107 -13.83 -13.84 -4.76
CA GLY A 107 -13.98 -15.29 -4.81
C GLY A 107 -13.51 -15.90 -3.49
N ASP A 108 -14.32 -15.83 -2.45
CA ASP A 108 -14.07 -16.53 -1.18
C ASP A 108 -14.03 -18.07 -1.34
N CYS A 109 -13.81 -18.78 -0.23
CA CYS A 109 -13.78 -20.25 -0.18
C CYS A 109 -15.04 -20.92 -0.72
N ASP A 110 -16.20 -20.26 -0.68
CA ASP A 110 -17.47 -20.82 -1.16
C ASP A 110 -17.67 -20.57 -2.66
N LYS A 111 -17.31 -19.37 -3.12
CA LYS A 111 -17.54 -18.93 -4.50
C LYS A 111 -16.47 -19.38 -5.48
N SER A 112 -15.26 -19.71 -5.00
CA SER A 112 -14.16 -20.17 -5.84
C SER A 112 -13.77 -21.59 -5.48
N LYS A 113 -13.59 -22.43 -6.50
CA LYS A 113 -13.12 -23.81 -6.29
C LYS A 113 -11.63 -23.84 -6.01
N ASP A 114 -11.18 -24.90 -5.36
CA ASP A 114 -9.78 -25.27 -5.22
C ASP A 114 -9.44 -26.49 -6.09
N LYS A 115 -8.20 -26.52 -6.59
CA LYS A 115 -7.64 -27.63 -7.39
C LYS A 115 -7.12 -28.74 -6.49
N TYR A 116 -6.60 -28.37 -5.33
CA TYR A 116 -5.97 -29.25 -4.34
C TYR A 116 -5.86 -28.52 -3.00
N GLU A 117 -5.64 -29.27 -1.92
CA GLU A 117 -5.34 -28.72 -0.60
C GLU A 117 -3.85 -28.35 -0.49
N TYR A 118 -3.56 -27.11 -0.12
CA TYR A 118 -2.18 -26.63 -0.02
C TYR A 118 -1.56 -27.01 1.33
N HIS A 119 -0.57 -27.90 1.30
CA HIS A 119 0.29 -28.20 2.44
C HIS A 119 1.71 -27.72 2.15
N GLY A 120 2.03 -26.50 2.58
CA GLY A 120 3.33 -25.88 2.33
C GLY A 120 3.61 -24.72 3.28
N ILE A 121 4.52 -23.84 2.87
CA ILE A 121 4.82 -22.63 3.62
C ILE A 121 3.62 -21.69 3.50
N MET A 122 3.06 -21.27 4.64
CA MET A 122 1.84 -20.45 4.69
C MET A 122 2.11 -19.00 4.30
N ASP A 123 2.47 -18.79 3.03
CA ASP A 123 2.67 -17.49 2.41
C ASP A 123 2.28 -17.53 0.93
N CYS A 124 1.76 -16.41 0.42
CA CYS A 124 1.30 -16.30 -0.95
C CYS A 124 2.43 -16.42 -1.97
N VAL A 125 3.67 -16.03 -1.63
CA VAL A 125 4.81 -16.00 -2.56
C VAL A 125 5.17 -17.44 -2.92
N SER A 126 5.42 -18.27 -1.91
CA SER A 126 5.71 -19.71 -2.07
C SER A 126 4.58 -20.44 -2.76
N ALA A 127 3.33 -20.21 -2.34
CA ALA A 127 2.18 -20.87 -2.95
C ALA A 127 1.96 -20.46 -4.42
N SER A 128 2.19 -19.19 -4.75
CA SER A 128 2.03 -18.71 -6.13
C SER A 128 3.05 -19.25 -7.11
N ALA A 129 4.20 -19.73 -6.62
CA ALA A 129 5.25 -20.35 -7.42
C ALA A 129 4.92 -21.79 -7.84
N LEU A 130 3.92 -22.42 -7.22
CA LEU A 130 3.46 -23.73 -7.63
C LEU A 130 2.78 -23.69 -9.01
N PRO A 131 2.85 -24.78 -9.80
CA PRO A 131 2.14 -24.89 -11.06
C PRO A 131 0.65 -24.54 -10.91
N GLY A 132 0.14 -23.70 -11.82
CA GLY A 132 -1.23 -23.21 -11.74
C GLY A 132 -1.46 -22.07 -10.74
N GLY A 133 -0.40 -21.57 -10.10
CA GLY A 133 -0.44 -20.32 -9.34
C GLY A 133 -1.04 -20.41 -7.94
N GLY A 134 -1.01 -21.59 -7.31
CA GLY A 134 -1.58 -21.86 -5.99
C GLY A 134 -2.73 -22.86 -6.01
N ALA A 135 -3.27 -23.17 -4.83
CA ALA A 135 -4.35 -24.15 -4.64
C ALA A 135 -5.66 -23.74 -5.33
N LYS A 136 -5.94 -22.44 -5.42
CA LYS A 136 -7.17 -21.92 -5.98
C LYS A 136 -7.32 -22.24 -7.46
N SER A 137 -8.54 -22.63 -7.87
CA SER A 137 -8.87 -22.92 -9.27
C SER A 137 -8.61 -21.72 -10.17
N CYS A 138 -8.96 -20.52 -9.69
CA CYS A 138 -8.60 -19.27 -10.36
C CYS A 138 -7.13 -18.90 -10.11
N SER A 139 -6.31 -18.97 -11.16
CA SER A 139 -4.87 -18.65 -11.11
C SER A 139 -4.56 -17.19 -10.77
N TYR A 140 -5.56 -16.29 -10.88
CA TYR A 140 -5.45 -14.86 -10.60
C TYR A 140 -5.97 -14.45 -9.23
N GLY A 141 -6.68 -15.35 -8.53
CA GLY A 141 -7.40 -15.01 -7.31
C GLY A 141 -6.49 -14.87 -6.08
N CYS A 142 -7.05 -14.25 -5.02
CA CYS A 142 -6.39 -14.23 -3.71
C CYS A 142 -6.24 -15.66 -3.18
N LEU A 143 -5.06 -15.98 -2.66
CA LEU A 143 -4.74 -17.29 -2.08
C LEU A 143 -5.05 -17.39 -0.58
N GLY A 144 -5.34 -16.27 0.09
CA GLY A 144 -5.69 -16.26 1.51
C GLY A 144 -4.53 -16.52 2.49
N LEU A 145 -3.27 -16.59 2.04
CA LEU A 145 -2.13 -16.97 2.89
C LEU A 145 -1.44 -15.80 3.61
N GLY A 146 -2.04 -14.60 3.62
CA GLY A 146 -1.63 -13.56 4.57
C GLY A 146 -0.30 -12.82 4.32
N THR A 147 0.40 -12.98 3.20
CA THR A 147 1.63 -12.20 2.93
C THR A 147 1.39 -10.68 2.99
N CYS A 148 0.23 -10.20 2.53
CA CYS A 148 -0.15 -8.80 2.64
C CYS A 148 -0.40 -8.35 4.10
N VAL A 149 -0.90 -9.24 4.95
CA VAL A 149 -1.09 -8.99 6.39
C VAL A 149 0.28 -8.84 7.07
N ALA A 150 1.22 -9.73 6.77
CA ALA A 150 2.56 -9.73 7.37
C ALA A 150 3.39 -8.46 7.10
N VAL A 151 3.10 -7.74 6.01
CA VAL A 151 3.81 -6.50 5.62
C VAL A 151 3.06 -5.23 6.02
N CYS A 152 1.90 -5.34 6.67
CA CYS A 152 1.09 -4.19 7.03
C CYS A 152 1.40 -3.72 8.46
N ASP A 153 2.17 -2.65 8.60
CA ASP A 153 2.51 -2.06 9.91
C ASP A 153 1.32 -1.34 10.61
N PHE A 154 0.16 -1.26 9.94
CA PHE A 154 -1.02 -0.50 10.40
C PHE A 154 -2.19 -1.40 10.81
N ASP A 155 -1.99 -2.73 10.83
CA ASP A 155 -3.04 -3.73 11.13
C ASP A 155 -4.34 -3.48 10.34
N ALA A 156 -4.18 -3.05 9.09
CA ALA A 156 -5.28 -2.67 8.21
C ALA A 156 -5.80 -3.85 7.38
N ILE A 157 -5.15 -5.02 7.42
CA ILE A 157 -5.48 -6.15 6.54
C ILE A 157 -5.76 -7.38 7.37
N VAL A 158 -6.87 -8.07 7.09
CA VAL A 158 -7.25 -9.35 7.69
C VAL A 158 -7.59 -10.35 6.60
N ILE A 159 -7.35 -11.64 6.85
CA ILE A 159 -7.89 -12.71 6.00
C ILE A 159 -9.23 -13.13 6.57
N ARG A 160 -10.29 -13.13 5.73
CA ARG A 160 -11.58 -13.74 6.03
C ARG A 160 -12.02 -14.58 4.86
N ASP A 161 -12.53 -15.77 5.14
CA ASP A 161 -13.06 -16.70 4.13
C ASP A 161 -12.11 -16.90 2.92
N GLY A 162 -10.80 -17.01 3.22
CA GLY A 162 -9.76 -17.23 2.21
C GLY A 162 -9.39 -16.02 1.35
N ILE A 163 -9.89 -14.82 1.65
CA ILE A 163 -9.55 -13.58 0.94
C ILE A 163 -9.06 -12.48 1.88
N ALA A 164 -8.18 -11.63 1.37
CA ALA A 164 -7.72 -10.45 2.11
C ALA A 164 -8.75 -9.33 2.05
N ILE A 165 -9.09 -8.75 3.20
CA ILE A 165 -9.97 -7.61 3.36
C ILE A 165 -9.17 -6.48 4.02
N ILE A 166 -9.34 -5.26 3.50
CA ILE A 166 -8.61 -4.07 3.97
C ILE A 166 -9.58 -3.13 4.68
N ASP A 167 -9.26 -2.75 5.91
CA ASP A 167 -9.93 -1.69 6.66
C ASP A 167 -9.44 -0.33 6.16
N GLU A 168 -10.31 0.36 5.43
CA GLU A 168 -10.03 1.67 4.85
C GLU A 168 -9.76 2.76 5.89
N ASN A 169 -10.24 2.60 7.13
CA ASN A 169 -10.01 3.58 8.20
C ASN A 169 -8.59 3.51 8.75
N LYS A 170 -7.94 2.35 8.63
CA LYS A 170 -6.55 2.12 9.09
C LYS A 170 -5.54 2.19 7.96
N CYS A 171 -5.99 1.99 6.71
CA CYS A 171 -5.12 1.99 5.55
C CYS A 171 -4.57 3.40 5.28
N THR A 172 -3.25 3.53 5.25
CA THR A 172 -2.57 4.79 4.91
C THR A 172 -2.04 4.82 3.47
N ASN A 173 -2.41 3.85 2.64
CA ASN A 173 -1.94 3.68 1.26
C ASN A 173 -0.41 3.78 1.09
N CYS A 174 0.35 3.13 1.98
CA CYS A 174 1.82 3.07 1.88
C CYS A 174 2.32 2.18 0.72
N GLY A 175 1.47 1.31 0.18
CA GLY A 175 1.77 0.44 -0.96
C GLY A 175 2.59 -0.82 -0.63
N ALA A 176 2.91 -1.09 0.64
CA ALA A 176 3.67 -2.28 1.04
C ALA A 176 2.96 -3.58 0.61
N CYS A 177 1.65 -3.68 0.86
CA CYS A 177 0.83 -4.83 0.47
C CYS A 177 0.71 -5.00 -1.07
N VAL A 178 0.66 -3.88 -1.82
CA VAL A 178 0.62 -3.89 -3.28
C VAL A 178 1.90 -4.53 -3.84
N LYS A 179 3.07 -4.13 -3.32
CA LYS A 179 4.36 -4.70 -3.72
C LYS A 179 4.51 -6.16 -3.29
N ALA A 180 3.98 -6.53 -2.14
CA ALA A 180 4.12 -7.88 -1.58
C ALA A 180 3.16 -8.92 -2.22
N CYS A 181 2.11 -8.49 -2.91
CA CYS A 181 1.14 -9.40 -3.50
C CYS A 181 1.68 -10.02 -4.80
N PRO A 182 2.01 -11.33 -4.84
CA PRO A 182 2.58 -11.95 -6.05
C PRO A 182 1.56 -12.06 -7.20
N LYS A 183 0.27 -11.84 -6.91
CA LYS A 183 -0.84 -11.88 -7.87
C LYS A 183 -1.28 -10.50 -8.36
N ASN A 184 -0.67 -9.42 -7.88
CA ASN A 184 -1.02 -8.04 -8.23
C ASN A 184 -2.52 -7.73 -8.05
N LEU A 185 -3.13 -8.28 -7.00
CA LEU A 185 -4.56 -8.15 -6.70
C LEU A 185 -4.91 -6.83 -6.02
N ILE A 186 -3.94 -6.23 -5.34
CA ILE A 186 -4.15 -5.07 -4.49
C ILE A 186 -3.83 -3.83 -5.31
N GLU A 187 -4.76 -2.88 -5.36
CA GLU A 187 -4.56 -1.60 -6.04
C GLU A 187 -4.96 -0.43 -5.14
N SER A 188 -4.37 0.74 -5.39
CA SER A 188 -4.77 1.98 -4.73
C SER A 188 -6.00 2.55 -5.43
N VAL A 189 -7.05 2.82 -4.66
CA VAL A 189 -8.31 3.39 -5.13
C VAL A 189 -8.68 4.61 -4.28
N PRO A 190 -9.41 5.59 -4.82
CA PRO A 190 -9.91 6.69 -4.00
C PRO A 190 -10.90 6.18 -2.96
N ILE A 191 -10.79 6.68 -1.72
CA ILE A 191 -11.68 6.27 -0.63
C ILE A 191 -13.15 6.59 -0.92
N ASN A 192 -13.39 7.68 -1.66
CA ASN A 192 -14.74 8.07 -2.04
C ASN A 192 -15.29 7.23 -3.18
N SER A 193 -14.47 6.51 -3.94
CA SER A 193 -14.90 5.67 -5.06
C SER A 193 -15.45 4.34 -4.55
N ARG A 194 -16.77 4.30 -4.29
CA ARG A 194 -17.43 3.16 -3.64
C ARG A 194 -17.75 2.00 -4.57
N VAL A 195 -17.96 2.30 -5.85
CA VAL A 195 -18.25 1.30 -6.88
C VAL A 195 -16.93 0.75 -7.40
N ARG A 196 -16.65 -0.53 -7.11
CA ARG A 196 -15.36 -1.16 -7.44
C ARG A 196 -15.56 -2.52 -8.09
N VAL A 197 -14.60 -2.94 -8.92
CA VAL A 197 -14.59 -4.27 -9.53
C VAL A 197 -13.79 -5.23 -8.64
N ALA A 198 -14.46 -6.24 -8.07
CA ALA A 198 -13.88 -7.22 -7.16
C ALA A 198 -13.33 -8.48 -7.88
N CYS A 199 -12.67 -8.29 -9.02
CA CYS A 199 -12.08 -9.37 -9.81
C CYS A 199 -10.81 -8.90 -10.52
N ASN A 200 -9.86 -9.82 -10.70
CA ASN A 200 -8.60 -9.60 -11.40
C ASN A 200 -8.30 -10.71 -12.43
N SER A 201 -9.26 -11.60 -12.71
CA SER A 201 -9.07 -12.67 -13.68
C SER A 201 -9.21 -12.16 -15.11
N TYR A 202 -8.29 -12.62 -15.97
CA TYR A 202 -8.33 -12.43 -17.43
C TYR A 202 -8.81 -13.70 -18.16
N ASP A 203 -9.29 -14.70 -17.42
CA ASP A 203 -9.81 -15.95 -17.95
C ASP A 203 -10.92 -15.71 -19.00
N SER A 204 -11.06 -16.67 -19.91
CA SER A 204 -12.22 -16.68 -20.81
C SER A 204 -13.51 -16.83 -20.00
N ALA A 205 -14.64 -16.39 -20.53
CA ALA A 205 -15.94 -16.52 -19.84
C ALA A 205 -16.22 -17.97 -19.40
N ARG A 206 -15.85 -18.96 -20.24
CA ARG A 206 -15.98 -20.38 -19.92
C ARG A 206 -15.17 -20.76 -18.68
N ASP A 207 -13.88 -20.43 -18.68
CA ASP A 207 -12.97 -20.82 -17.60
C ASP A 207 -13.30 -20.08 -16.30
N ALA A 208 -13.64 -18.78 -16.40
CA ALA A 208 -14.09 -17.97 -15.27
C ALA A 208 -15.34 -18.60 -14.61
N MET A 209 -16.33 -19.03 -15.39
CA MET A 209 -17.53 -19.70 -14.86
C MET A 209 -17.24 -21.08 -14.26
N GLN A 210 -16.26 -21.82 -14.80
CA GLN A 210 -15.86 -23.11 -14.24
C GLN A 210 -15.15 -22.96 -12.89
N ASN A 211 -14.33 -21.91 -12.75
CA ASN A 211 -13.45 -21.68 -11.61
C ASN A 211 -14.09 -20.87 -10.48
N CYS A 212 -14.94 -19.89 -10.80
CA CYS A 212 -15.46 -18.91 -9.84
C CYS A 212 -16.91 -18.47 -10.15
N GLU A 213 -17.76 -18.52 -9.13
CA GLU A 213 -19.17 -18.13 -9.19
C GLU A 213 -19.37 -16.62 -9.34
N VAL A 214 -18.40 -15.80 -8.91
CA VAL A 214 -18.46 -14.33 -8.98
C VAL A 214 -17.41 -13.70 -9.90
N GLY A 215 -16.73 -14.51 -10.72
CA GLY A 215 -15.72 -14.03 -11.66
C GLY A 215 -16.32 -13.20 -12.81
N CYS A 216 -15.59 -12.17 -13.24
CA CYS A 216 -15.94 -11.39 -14.44
C CYS A 216 -15.95 -12.31 -15.67
N ILE A 217 -17.03 -12.25 -16.46
CA ILE A 217 -17.18 -13.02 -17.70
C ILE A 217 -17.14 -12.13 -18.96
N ALA A 218 -16.69 -10.89 -18.82
CA ALA A 218 -16.54 -9.94 -19.93
C ALA A 218 -17.82 -9.69 -20.77
N CYS A 219 -19.02 -9.81 -20.18
CA CYS A 219 -20.28 -9.71 -20.92
C CYS A 219 -20.64 -8.29 -21.42
N ARG A 220 -19.88 -7.26 -21.02
CA ARG A 220 -20.05 -5.84 -21.40
C ARG A 220 -21.40 -5.21 -21.00
N LYS A 221 -22.21 -5.85 -20.17
CA LYS A 221 -23.46 -5.26 -19.65
C LYS A 221 -23.21 -3.99 -18.85
N CYS A 222 -22.17 -3.99 -18.02
CA CYS A 222 -21.77 -2.84 -17.22
C CYS A 222 -21.27 -1.67 -18.06
N GLU A 223 -20.50 -1.93 -19.12
CA GLU A 223 -20.03 -0.95 -20.10
C GLU A 223 -21.21 -0.28 -20.81
N LYS A 224 -22.21 -1.06 -21.25
CA LYS A 224 -23.43 -0.52 -21.89
C LYS A 224 -24.34 0.27 -20.96
N ALA A 225 -24.36 -0.08 -19.66
CA ALA A 225 -25.19 0.61 -18.67
C ALA A 225 -24.57 1.93 -18.17
N CYS A 226 -23.31 2.20 -18.47
CA CYS A 226 -22.63 3.39 -18.01
C CYS A 226 -22.84 4.56 -18.97
N GLU A 227 -23.63 5.55 -18.55
CA GLU A 227 -23.87 6.78 -19.32
C GLU A 227 -22.69 7.76 -19.27
N PHE A 228 -21.71 7.51 -18.39
CA PHE A 228 -20.57 8.41 -18.12
C PHE A 228 -19.25 7.93 -18.73
N ASP A 229 -19.26 6.84 -19.52
CA ASP A 229 -18.05 6.28 -20.14
C ASP A 229 -16.95 5.96 -19.10
N ALA A 230 -17.37 5.53 -17.90
CA ALA A 230 -16.48 5.33 -16.75
C ALA A 230 -16.09 3.87 -16.52
N ILE A 231 -16.60 2.92 -17.31
CA ILE A 231 -16.26 1.50 -17.16
C ILE A 231 -16.08 0.82 -18.52
N HIS A 232 -14.95 0.16 -18.70
CA HIS A 232 -14.59 -0.52 -19.93
C HIS A 232 -14.18 -1.96 -19.68
N VAL A 233 -14.50 -2.84 -20.63
CA VAL A 233 -14.10 -4.25 -20.57
C VAL A 233 -12.96 -4.49 -21.54
N ASN A 234 -11.76 -4.71 -21.00
CA ASN A 234 -10.53 -4.96 -21.76
C ASN A 234 -9.89 -6.27 -21.28
N ASN A 235 -9.40 -7.10 -22.22
CA ASN A 235 -8.75 -8.38 -21.92
C ASN A 235 -9.57 -9.28 -20.98
N ASN A 236 -10.88 -9.39 -21.23
CA ASN A 236 -11.84 -10.13 -20.41
C ASN A 236 -12.15 -9.57 -19.00
N LEU A 237 -11.61 -8.41 -18.63
CA LEU A 237 -11.81 -7.80 -17.32
C LEU A 237 -12.44 -6.41 -17.42
N ALA A 238 -13.44 -6.14 -16.58
CA ALA A 238 -14.00 -4.80 -16.42
C ALA A 238 -13.07 -3.93 -15.56
N LYS A 239 -12.84 -2.68 -15.99
CA LYS A 239 -12.06 -1.69 -15.24
C LYS A 239 -12.82 -0.37 -15.20
N ILE A 240 -12.87 0.23 -14.00
CA ILE A 240 -13.50 1.53 -13.77
C ILE A 240 -12.44 2.62 -13.85
N ASP A 241 -12.77 3.68 -14.56
CA ASP A 241 -12.11 4.98 -14.49
C ASP A 241 -12.78 5.80 -13.40
N TYR A 242 -12.07 5.99 -12.29
CA TYR A 242 -12.61 6.67 -11.12
C TYR A 242 -12.79 8.17 -11.34
N ASP A 243 -12.08 8.78 -12.29
CA ASP A 243 -12.19 10.22 -12.57
C ASP A 243 -13.51 10.56 -13.26
N LYS A 244 -14.07 9.60 -14.01
CA LYS A 244 -15.37 9.73 -14.71
C LYS A 244 -16.54 9.15 -13.92
N CYS A 245 -16.27 8.27 -12.95
CA CYS A 245 -17.32 7.51 -12.28
C CYS A 245 -18.12 8.39 -11.30
N THR A 246 -19.42 8.55 -11.57
CA THR A 246 -20.36 9.27 -10.68
C THR A 246 -20.94 8.42 -9.57
N GLN A 247 -20.57 7.13 -9.50
CA GLN A 247 -21.03 6.19 -8.47
C GLN A 247 -22.56 5.95 -8.46
N CYS A 248 -23.19 6.03 -9.64
CA CYS A 248 -24.64 5.86 -9.81
C CYS A 248 -25.17 4.43 -9.62
N ASN A 249 -24.31 3.43 -9.41
CA ASN A 249 -24.62 2.00 -9.24
C ASN A 249 -25.25 1.25 -10.44
N ALA A 250 -25.48 1.90 -11.58
CA ALA A 250 -26.05 1.24 -12.75
C ALA A 250 -25.27 -0.03 -13.17
N CYS A 251 -23.94 0.00 -13.10
CA CYS A 251 -23.09 -1.15 -13.41
C CYS A 251 -23.17 -2.30 -12.38
N VAL A 252 -23.48 -1.99 -11.11
CA VAL A 252 -23.65 -2.98 -10.04
C VAL A 252 -24.93 -3.78 -10.26
N GLU A 253 -26.04 -3.09 -10.58
CA GLU A 253 -27.36 -3.70 -10.76
C GLU A 253 -27.43 -4.65 -11.96
N VAL A 254 -26.73 -4.33 -13.05
CA VAL A 254 -26.76 -5.14 -14.28
C VAL A 254 -25.75 -6.29 -14.29
N CYS A 255 -24.86 -6.39 -13.30
CA CYS A 255 -23.79 -7.38 -13.28
C CYS A 255 -24.32 -8.78 -12.90
N PRO A 256 -24.39 -9.75 -13.82
CA PRO A 256 -24.99 -11.06 -13.54
C PRO A 256 -24.16 -11.92 -12.58
N LYS A 257 -22.88 -11.60 -12.42
CA LYS A 257 -21.91 -12.33 -11.58
C LYS A 257 -21.64 -11.62 -10.25
N VAL A 258 -22.29 -10.48 -10.00
CA VAL A 258 -22.07 -9.67 -8.77
C VAL A 258 -20.58 -9.37 -8.54
N THR A 259 -19.85 -9.18 -9.63
CA THR A 259 -18.40 -8.90 -9.60
C THR A 259 -18.10 -7.45 -9.26
N ILE A 260 -19.08 -6.55 -9.48
CA ILE A 260 -18.96 -5.12 -9.22
C ILE A 260 -19.75 -4.85 -7.96
N GLU A 261 -19.10 -4.23 -6.97
CA GLU A 261 -19.67 -4.03 -5.65
C GLU A 261 -19.74 -2.55 -5.28
N ASN A 262 -20.70 -2.22 -4.42
CA ASN A 262 -20.73 -0.93 -3.73
C ASN A 262 -20.44 -1.17 -2.24
N ILE A 263 -19.30 -0.65 -1.78
CA ILE A 263 -18.75 -0.96 -0.45
C ILE A 263 -19.61 -0.39 0.70
N LEU A 264 -20.42 0.65 0.47
CA LEU A 264 -21.37 1.12 1.50
C LEU A 264 -22.50 0.14 1.79
N MET A 265 -22.85 -0.72 0.83
CA MET A 265 -23.89 -1.75 1.04
C MET A 265 -23.39 -2.87 1.95
N ILE A 266 -22.08 -3.14 1.94
CA ILE A 266 -21.44 -4.17 2.78
C ILE A 266 -21.24 -3.65 4.21
N ASN A 267 -20.96 -2.36 4.39
CA ASN A 267 -20.82 -1.72 5.72
C ASN A 267 -22.14 -1.59 6.52
N LYS A 268 -23.29 -2.03 5.98
CA LYS A 268 -24.52 -2.25 6.75
C LYS A 268 -24.60 -3.65 7.39
N ALA A 269 -23.72 -4.57 7.00
CA ALA A 269 -23.44 -5.75 7.81
C ALA A 269 -22.57 -5.29 8.98
N LYS A 270 -23.16 -5.35 10.18
CA LYS A 270 -22.64 -4.73 11.40
C LYS A 270 -21.18 -5.13 11.70
N PRO A 271 -20.37 -4.24 12.30
CA PRO A 271 -19.03 -4.54 12.82
C PRO A 271 -19.06 -5.42 14.09
N LYS A 272 -19.95 -6.42 14.17
CA LYS A 272 -19.99 -7.35 15.30
C LYS A 272 -19.06 -8.55 15.16
N ASP A 273 -18.46 -8.75 13.99
CA ASP A 273 -17.60 -9.91 13.72
C ASP A 273 -16.12 -9.51 13.47
N ILE A 274 -15.69 -8.36 14.00
CA ILE A 274 -14.29 -7.88 13.91
C ILE A 274 -13.43 -8.35 15.11
N THR A 275 -14.02 -9.09 16.07
CA THR A 275 -13.27 -9.70 17.17
C THR A 275 -13.80 -11.10 17.47
N ALA A 276 -13.07 -12.11 17.02
CA ALA A 276 -12.89 -13.39 17.67
C ALA A 276 -11.50 -13.91 17.32
#